data_AF-A0AAW7E5E0-F1
#
_entry.id   AF-A0AAW7E5E0-F1
#
_cell.length_a   1.000
_cell.length_b   1.000
_cell.length_c   1.000
_cell.angle_alpha   90.00
_cell.angle_beta   90.00
_cell.angle_gamma   90.00
#
_symmetry.space_group_name_H-M   'P 1'
#
loop_
_entity.id
_entity.type
_entity.pdbx_description
1 polymer ?
#
loop_
_entity_poly.entity_id
_entity_poly.type
_entity_poly.pdbx_seq_one_letter_code
_entity_poly.pdbx_strand_id
1 'polypeptide(L)'
;MDIFPISLKLQQQPCLLVGGGHIAYRKAVLLAKSGAIIHVLAPEIEQDLLQIVHSTQGQYHAEKFNAQICLSSFRLVIAATNDKAVNQAVFEACEVLNVLVNSVDDPPHCRFMVPAIIDRSPLVVSIATNGASPVLSRQIRTQLEASIPHGMGKLADFSGKWRKIVKEKISNPDERRIFWEDLYASPLKEQVFNDNLSEADRLIEQALNEWQKPKGEVYLVGAGPGDPELLTLKALRLMQQADVVIYDRLVSPAIMELCRRDAEKIYVGKARSNHAVPQDGINALLVKYAAEGKRVCRLKGGDPFIFGRGGEEIQELFEAGITFQVVPGITAASGCSAYAGIPLTHRDYAQSVRFLTGHLKEGSPELPWNELVYENQTLVLYMGLVGLEKICQKLIEHGQRENMPVALISKGTTPEQKVVIGTLADIASKVEEHQIQAPTLTIIGEVVSLREQLKWHERG
;
A
#
# COMPACT_ATOMS: atom_id res chain seq x y z
N MET A 1 6.74 12.44 2.27
CA MET A 1 6.36 11.90 3.59
C MET A 1 6.93 12.85 4.62
N ASP A 2 6.08 13.61 5.29
CA ASP A 2 6.50 14.81 6.04
C ASP A 2 6.66 14.53 7.55
N ILE A 3 6.19 13.37 8.02
CA ILE A 3 6.36 12.88 9.39
C ILE A 3 6.94 11.47 9.33
N PHE A 4 7.88 11.18 10.21
CA PHE A 4 8.38 9.83 10.46
C PHE A 4 7.71 9.24 11.72
N PRO A 5 6.87 8.19 11.60
CA PRO A 5 6.14 7.63 12.75
C PRO A 5 7.06 6.79 13.64
N ILE A 6 7.19 7.18 14.90
CA ILE A 6 7.95 6.45 15.93
C ILE A 6 7.14 6.30 17.21
N SER A 7 7.43 5.25 17.97
CA SER A 7 6.92 5.06 19.33
C SER A 7 8.01 5.37 20.34
N LEU A 8 7.79 6.34 21.22
CA LEU A 8 8.73 6.72 22.26
C LEU A 8 8.47 5.90 23.53
N LYS A 9 9.53 5.31 24.09
CA LYS A 9 9.49 4.70 25.43
C LYS A 9 9.74 5.80 26.47
N LEU A 10 8.70 6.13 27.24
CA LEU A 10 8.75 7.21 28.24
C LEU A 10 8.75 6.71 29.69
N GLN A 11 8.84 5.40 29.91
CA GLN A 11 8.90 4.82 31.25
C GLN A 11 10.04 5.47 32.07
N GLN A 12 9.69 6.11 33.19
CA GLN A 12 10.61 6.83 34.08
C GLN A 12 11.40 7.96 33.38
N GLN A 13 10.90 8.49 32.26
CA GLN A 13 11.53 9.61 31.57
C GLN A 13 10.84 10.93 31.93
N PRO A 14 11.60 12.00 32.22
CA PRO A 14 11.04 13.31 32.55
C PRO A 14 10.44 13.98 31.31
N CYS A 15 9.22 14.49 31.43
CA CYS A 15 8.51 15.24 30.40
C CYS A 15 7.96 16.54 30.99
N LEU A 16 8.09 17.65 30.26
CA LEU A 16 7.63 18.96 30.72
C LEU A 16 6.32 19.37 30.02
N LEU A 17 5.36 19.85 30.81
CA LEU A 17 4.18 20.56 30.34
C LEU A 17 4.31 22.03 30.72
N VAL A 18 4.25 22.92 29.73
CA VAL A 18 4.17 24.37 29.97
C VAL A 18 2.71 24.78 29.86
N GLY A 19 2.11 25.17 30.98
CA GLY A 19 0.67 25.41 31.13
C GLY A 19 0.01 24.47 32.13
N GLY A 20 -0.90 25.01 32.94
CA GLY A 20 -1.50 24.30 34.08
C GLY A 20 -3.02 24.05 33.98
N GLY A 21 -3.63 24.35 32.83
CA GLY A 21 -5.08 24.20 32.62
C GLY A 21 -5.50 22.85 32.00
N HIS A 22 -6.79 22.74 31.69
CA HIS A 22 -7.39 21.52 31.13
C HIS A 22 -6.69 20.97 29.86
N ILE A 23 -6.15 21.83 28.98
CA ILE A 23 -5.41 21.35 27.79
C ILE A 23 -4.17 20.55 28.21
N ALA A 24 -3.40 21.07 29.17
CA ALA A 24 -2.23 20.39 29.73
C ALA A 24 -2.65 19.09 30.45
N TYR A 25 -3.75 19.10 31.22
CA TYR A 25 -4.31 17.90 31.84
C TYR A 25 -4.55 16.76 30.84
N ARG A 26 -5.20 17.03 29.71
CA ARG A 26 -5.46 16.00 28.67
C ARG A 26 -4.18 15.38 28.12
N LYS A 27 -3.10 16.16 28.02
CA LYS A 27 -1.78 15.69 27.57
C LYS A 27 -1.06 14.91 28.67
N ALA A 28 -1.16 15.37 29.91
CA ALA A 28 -0.62 14.70 31.08
C ALA A 28 -1.17 13.29 31.25
N VAL A 29 -2.50 13.09 31.10
CA VAL A 29 -3.14 11.77 31.20
C VAL A 29 -2.51 10.76 30.23
N LEU A 30 -2.24 11.17 28.98
CA LEU A 30 -1.66 10.29 27.99
C LEU A 30 -0.19 9.97 28.28
N LEU A 31 0.60 10.98 28.67
CA LEU A 31 2.00 10.78 29.03
C LEU A 31 2.15 9.93 30.29
N ALA A 32 1.32 10.15 31.31
CA ALA A 32 1.32 9.36 32.54
C ALA A 32 1.03 7.87 32.27
N LYS A 33 0.08 7.55 31.36
CA LYS A 33 -0.18 6.16 30.94
C LYS A 33 1.04 5.48 30.29
N SER A 34 1.94 6.24 29.69
CA SER A 34 3.19 5.75 29.10
C SER A 34 4.34 5.61 30.12
N GLY A 35 4.06 5.89 31.40
CA GLY A 35 5.00 5.81 32.52
C GLY A 35 5.95 7.00 32.63
N ALA A 36 5.64 8.13 31.99
CA ALA A 36 6.43 9.35 32.06
C ALA A 36 6.34 10.03 33.44
N ILE A 37 7.44 10.69 33.84
CA ILE A 37 7.48 11.57 35.01
C ILE A 37 7.06 12.96 34.54
N ILE A 38 5.92 13.46 35.04
CA ILE A 38 5.29 14.68 34.52
C ILE A 38 5.68 15.89 35.36
N HIS A 39 6.43 16.80 34.76
CA HIS A 39 6.71 18.11 35.33
C HIS A 39 5.78 19.15 34.71
N VAL A 40 5.33 20.10 35.52
CA VAL A 40 4.46 21.20 35.07
C VAL A 40 5.10 22.53 35.43
N LEU A 41 5.15 23.43 34.46
CA LEU A 41 5.56 24.81 34.63
C LEU A 41 4.38 25.72 34.27
N ALA A 42 3.80 26.36 35.28
CA ALA A 42 2.70 27.29 35.07
C ALA A 42 2.50 28.20 36.29
N PRO A 43 2.04 29.45 36.11
CA PRO A 43 1.69 30.33 37.23
C PRO A 43 0.63 29.74 38.16
N GLU A 44 -0.32 29.00 37.59
CA GLU A 44 -1.42 28.33 38.28
C GLU A 44 -1.62 26.94 37.69
N ILE A 45 -2.13 26.00 38.50
CA ILE A 45 -2.35 24.60 38.11
C ILE A 45 -3.71 24.10 38.61
N GLU A 46 -4.45 23.41 37.74
CA GLU A 46 -5.67 22.71 38.12
C GLU A 46 -5.37 21.50 39.02
N GLN A 47 -6.27 21.20 39.96
CA GLN A 47 -6.07 20.14 40.97
C GLN A 47 -5.87 18.75 40.34
N ASP A 48 -6.63 18.41 39.30
CA ASP A 48 -6.52 17.11 38.63
C ASP A 48 -5.16 16.93 37.95
N LEU A 49 -4.56 18.00 37.42
CA LEU A 49 -3.22 17.96 36.85
C LEU A 49 -2.15 17.84 37.94
N LEU A 50 -2.31 18.53 39.06
CA LEU A 50 -1.40 18.44 40.20
C LEU A 50 -1.36 17.00 40.78
N GLN A 51 -2.51 16.32 40.84
CA GLN A 51 -2.57 14.91 41.24
C GLN A 51 -1.73 14.01 40.31
N ILE A 52 -1.76 14.24 38.99
CA ILE A 52 -0.94 13.48 38.04
C ILE A 52 0.54 13.72 38.29
N VAL A 53 0.95 14.99 38.48
CA VAL A 53 2.34 15.35 38.80
C VAL A 53 2.85 14.56 40.02
N HIS A 54 2.06 14.54 41.11
CA HIS A 54 2.42 13.76 42.30
C HIS A 54 2.44 12.25 42.06
N SER A 55 1.44 11.71 41.36
CA SER A 55 1.37 10.27 41.07
C SER A 55 2.53 9.76 40.22
N THR A 56 3.11 10.63 39.40
CA THR A 56 4.24 10.32 38.51
C THR A 56 5.59 10.76 39.09
N GLN A 57 5.61 11.23 40.34
CA GLN A 57 6.81 11.72 41.04
C GLN A 57 7.50 12.93 40.36
N GLY A 58 6.75 13.69 39.58
CA GLY A 58 7.24 14.91 38.93
C GLY A 58 7.19 16.14 39.84
N GLN A 59 7.51 17.30 39.26
CA GLN A 59 7.57 18.57 40.00
C GLN A 59 6.66 19.62 39.36
N TYR A 60 5.99 20.40 40.21
CA TYR A 60 5.25 21.59 39.82
C TYR A 60 6.08 22.84 40.13
N HIS A 61 6.29 23.67 39.11
CA HIS A 61 6.99 24.95 39.20
C HIS A 61 5.98 26.08 38.97
N ALA A 62 5.68 26.82 40.03
CA ALA A 62 4.71 27.92 40.04
C ALA A 62 5.29 29.21 39.44
N GLU A 63 5.73 29.14 38.18
CA GLU A 63 6.46 30.22 37.50
C GLU A 63 6.00 30.38 36.04
N LYS A 64 6.30 31.55 35.46
CA LYS A 64 6.16 31.77 34.02
C LYS A 64 7.35 31.17 33.29
N PHE A 65 7.13 30.74 32.04
CA PHE A 65 8.22 30.28 31.20
C PHE A 65 9.29 31.35 31.01
N ASN A 66 10.54 30.95 31.19
CA ASN A 66 11.72 31.75 30.90
C ASN A 66 12.78 30.85 30.24
N ALA A 67 13.65 31.44 29.41
CA ALA A 67 14.65 30.71 28.65
C ALA A 67 15.82 30.16 29.49
N GLN A 68 15.86 30.44 30.80
CA GLN A 68 16.89 29.92 31.71
C GLN A 68 16.53 28.54 32.27
N ILE A 69 15.30 28.07 32.06
CA ILE A 69 14.86 26.74 32.48
C ILE A 69 15.65 25.69 31.72
N CYS A 70 16.19 24.71 32.45
CA CYS A 70 17.02 23.63 31.89
C CYS A 70 16.16 22.61 31.13
N LEU A 71 15.80 22.92 29.88
CA LEU A 71 14.96 22.07 29.04
C LEU A 71 15.65 20.78 28.58
N SER A 72 16.99 20.76 28.56
CA SER A 72 17.78 19.58 28.16
C SER A 72 17.65 18.39 29.10
N SER A 73 17.12 18.61 30.31
CA SER A 73 16.81 17.54 31.26
C SER A 73 15.54 16.75 30.90
N PHE A 74 14.71 17.25 29.98
CA PHE A 74 13.45 16.62 29.58
C PHE A 74 13.57 15.87 28.26
N ARG A 75 12.85 14.74 28.15
CA ARG A 75 12.78 13.97 26.91
C ARG A 75 11.92 14.65 25.84
N LEU A 76 10.85 15.29 26.28
CA LEU A 76 9.95 16.09 25.43
C LEU A 76 9.29 17.20 26.25
N VAL A 77 8.81 18.21 25.53
CA VAL A 77 8.10 19.37 26.06
C VAL A 77 6.79 19.53 25.31
N ILE A 78 5.71 19.83 26.03
CA ILE A 78 4.43 20.23 25.42
C ILE A 78 4.07 21.64 25.90
N ALA A 79 3.95 22.57 24.95
CA ALA A 79 3.44 23.91 25.20
C ALA A 79 1.90 23.88 25.07
N ALA A 80 1.22 24.00 26.20
CA ALA A 80 -0.23 23.86 26.33
C ALA A 80 -0.84 25.08 27.04
N THR A 81 -0.36 26.29 26.69
CA THR A 81 -0.88 27.55 27.21
C THR A 81 -1.84 28.22 26.22
N ASN A 82 -2.67 29.14 26.72
CA ASN A 82 -3.50 30.02 25.87
C ASN A 82 -2.70 31.22 25.31
N ASP A 83 -1.42 31.36 25.67
CA ASP A 83 -0.55 32.46 25.24
C ASP A 83 0.37 31.99 24.11
N LYS A 84 0.09 32.49 22.90
CA LYS A 84 0.87 32.16 21.71
C LYS A 84 2.34 32.58 21.81
N ALA A 85 2.64 33.70 22.48
CA ALA A 85 4.00 34.17 22.63
C ALA A 85 4.81 33.24 23.55
N VAL A 86 4.18 32.74 24.62
CA VAL A 86 4.79 31.73 25.49
C VAL A 86 5.02 30.43 24.73
N ASN A 87 4.03 29.95 23.97
CA ASN A 87 4.17 28.70 23.20
C ASN A 87 5.29 28.80 22.15
N GLN A 88 5.41 29.94 21.46
CA GLN A 88 6.49 30.20 20.52
C GLN A 88 7.86 30.26 21.21
N ALA A 89 7.97 30.94 22.35
CA ALA A 89 9.21 30.99 23.13
C ALA A 89 9.66 29.61 23.62
N VAL A 90 8.72 28.75 24.03
CA VAL A 90 9.00 27.36 24.39
C VAL A 90 9.53 26.58 23.18
N PHE A 91 8.91 26.75 22.02
CA PHE A 91 9.36 26.10 20.78
C PHE A 91 10.78 26.52 20.39
N GLU A 92 11.05 27.83 20.35
CA GLU A 92 12.37 28.38 19.99
C GLU A 92 13.46 27.87 20.96
N ALA A 93 13.17 27.83 22.26
CA ALA A 93 14.11 27.29 23.26
C ALA A 93 14.36 25.78 23.08
N CYS A 94 13.33 25.00 22.74
CA CYS A 94 13.47 23.57 22.47
C CYS A 94 14.27 23.30 21.19
N GLU A 95 14.07 24.10 20.14
CA GLU A 95 14.81 24.00 18.87
C GLU A 95 16.31 24.18 19.07
N VAL A 96 16.71 25.20 19.84
CA VAL A 96 18.13 25.46 20.15
C VAL A 96 18.78 24.27 20.88
N LEU A 97 18.00 23.56 21.70
CA LEU A 97 18.48 22.45 22.54
C LEU A 97 18.24 21.06 21.93
N ASN A 98 17.66 20.98 20.72
CA ASN A 98 17.24 19.73 20.08
C ASN A 98 16.29 18.87 20.95
N VAL A 99 15.40 19.50 21.70
CA VAL A 99 14.39 18.83 22.53
C VAL A 99 13.09 18.70 21.74
N LEU A 100 12.46 17.52 21.77
CA LEU A 100 11.19 17.30 21.09
C LEU A 100 10.09 18.20 21.69
N VAL A 101 9.46 19.02 20.86
CA VAL A 101 8.42 19.95 21.29
C VAL A 101 7.11 19.78 20.51
N ASN A 102 6.00 19.89 21.22
CA ASN A 102 4.66 19.97 20.64
C ASN A 102 3.96 21.21 21.20
N SER A 103 3.62 22.16 20.33
CA SER A 103 2.76 23.30 20.66
C SER A 103 1.30 22.95 20.33
N VAL A 104 0.42 23.00 21.33
CA VAL A 104 -0.99 22.62 21.12
C VAL A 104 -1.69 23.66 20.25
N ASP A 105 -2.44 23.17 19.26
CA ASP A 105 -3.18 23.97 18.27
C ASP A 105 -2.29 24.91 17.41
N ASP A 106 -0.99 24.59 17.30
CA ASP A 106 0.00 25.37 16.55
C ASP A 106 0.98 24.46 15.77
N PRO A 107 0.51 23.86 14.65
CA PRO A 107 1.30 22.89 13.88
C PRO A 107 2.68 23.39 13.38
N PRO A 108 2.86 24.66 12.95
CA PRO A 108 4.18 25.16 12.56
C PRO A 108 5.25 25.06 13.66
N HIS A 109 4.84 25.16 14.94
CA HIS A 109 5.72 25.11 16.11
C HIS A 109 5.68 23.73 16.78
N CYS A 110 5.75 22.67 15.98
CA CYS A 110 5.83 21.29 16.45
C CYS A 110 7.01 20.55 15.78
N ARG A 111 7.63 19.64 16.55
CA ARG A 111 8.58 18.62 16.05
C ARG A 111 8.07 17.20 16.21
N PHE A 112 6.97 17.02 16.95
CA PHE A 112 6.18 15.81 16.92
C PHE A 112 4.70 16.16 17.06
N MET A 113 3.85 15.25 16.58
CA MET A 113 2.41 15.34 16.70
C MET A 113 1.91 14.26 17.66
N VAL A 114 0.91 14.57 18.47
CA VAL A 114 0.22 13.57 19.28
C VAL A 114 -0.88 12.93 18.42
N PRO A 115 -0.75 11.65 18.02
CA PRO A 115 -1.70 11.00 17.13
C PRO A 115 -3.00 10.60 17.85
N ALA A 116 -4.01 10.21 17.07
CA ALA A 116 -5.10 9.41 17.59
C ALA A 116 -4.57 8.00 17.92
N ILE A 117 -4.84 7.49 19.13
CA ILE A 117 -4.25 6.25 19.64
C ILE A 117 -5.34 5.23 19.94
N ILE A 118 -5.09 3.98 19.56
CA ILE A 118 -5.81 2.80 20.05
C ILE A 118 -4.84 2.01 20.93
N ASP A 119 -5.23 1.81 22.17
CA ASP A 119 -4.43 1.12 23.17
C ASP A 119 -4.98 -0.30 23.42
N ARG A 120 -4.14 -1.29 23.13
CA ARG A 120 -4.29 -2.72 23.42
C ARG A 120 -2.97 -3.24 23.99
N SER A 121 -2.35 -2.47 24.89
CA SER A 121 -0.99 -2.68 25.39
C SER A 121 -0.69 -4.16 25.65
N PRO A 122 0.45 -4.69 25.15
CA PRO A 122 1.56 -3.95 24.52
C PRO A 122 1.33 -3.57 23.04
N LEU A 123 0.21 -3.95 22.42
CA LEU A 123 -0.12 -3.51 21.05
C LEU A 123 -0.68 -2.08 21.07
N VAL A 124 -0.07 -1.19 20.30
CA VAL A 124 -0.52 0.20 20.17
C VAL A 124 -0.61 0.57 18.69
N VAL A 125 -1.71 1.23 18.30
CA VAL A 125 -1.89 1.77 16.95
C VAL A 125 -2.00 3.29 17.01
N SER A 126 -1.21 3.98 16.19
CA SER A 126 -1.21 5.44 16.07
C SER A 126 -1.67 5.90 14.69
N ILE A 127 -2.60 6.85 14.64
CA ILE A 127 -3.17 7.40 13.41
C ILE A 127 -2.94 8.91 13.39
N ALA A 128 -2.31 9.42 12.33
CA ALA A 128 -1.99 10.83 12.19
C ALA A 128 -2.20 11.33 10.76
N THR A 129 -2.72 12.56 10.63
CA THR A 129 -2.91 13.27 9.36
C THR A 129 -2.01 14.51 9.25
N ASN A 130 -0.91 14.60 10.02
CA ASN A 130 -0.06 15.79 10.09
C ASN A 130 -0.84 17.11 10.36
N GLY A 131 -1.84 17.05 11.24
CA GLY A 131 -2.70 18.21 11.53
C GLY A 131 -3.72 18.57 10.43
N ALA A 132 -3.67 17.97 9.24
CA ALA A 132 -4.55 18.31 8.12
C ALA A 132 -6.03 18.00 8.37
N SER A 133 -6.34 16.87 9.02
CA SER A 133 -7.73 16.51 9.37
C SER A 133 -7.82 15.68 10.66
N PRO A 134 -7.94 16.34 11.83
CA PRO A 134 -8.20 15.67 13.10
C PRO A 134 -9.49 14.83 13.09
N VAL A 135 -10.50 15.27 12.33
CA VAL A 135 -11.77 14.55 12.17
C VAL A 135 -11.58 13.23 11.44
N LEU A 136 -10.81 13.21 10.34
CA LEU A 136 -10.49 11.98 9.62
C LEU A 136 -9.71 11.01 10.52
N SER A 137 -8.71 11.50 11.26
CA SER A 137 -7.96 10.69 12.24
C SER A 137 -8.88 10.01 13.25
N ARG A 138 -9.90 10.74 13.74
CA ARG A 138 -10.91 10.21 14.68
C ARG A 138 -11.83 9.18 14.03
N GLN A 139 -12.26 9.40 12.79
CA GLN A 139 -13.10 8.45 12.05
C GLN A 139 -12.38 7.12 11.84
N ILE A 140 -11.13 7.16 11.34
CA ILE A 140 -10.31 5.96 11.14
C ILE A 140 -10.03 5.25 12.47
N ARG A 141 -9.76 6.00 13.55
CA ARG A 141 -9.61 5.41 14.90
C ARG A 141 -10.86 4.63 15.30
N THR A 142 -12.03 5.20 15.08
CA THR A 142 -13.30 4.56 15.45
C THR A 142 -13.54 3.28 14.66
N GLN A 143 -13.22 3.26 13.36
CA GLN A 143 -13.30 2.07 12.53
C GLN A 143 -12.35 0.96 13.00
N LEU A 144 -11.11 1.32 13.32
CA LEU A 144 -10.10 0.38 13.79
C LEU A 144 -10.34 -0.12 15.22
N GLU A 145 -10.94 0.69 16.10
CA GLU A 145 -11.32 0.24 17.45
C GLU A 145 -12.30 -0.94 17.41
N ALA A 146 -13.21 -0.94 16.43
CA ALA A 146 -14.18 -2.02 16.24
C ALA A 146 -13.55 -3.30 15.68
N SER A 147 -12.47 -3.19 14.90
CA SER A 147 -11.83 -4.35 14.27
C SER A 147 -10.72 -4.99 15.10
N ILE A 148 -10.20 -4.29 16.13
CA ILE A 148 -9.10 -4.78 16.99
C ILE A 148 -9.66 -5.24 18.35
N PRO A 149 -9.75 -6.57 18.60
CA PRO A 149 -10.28 -7.10 19.86
C PRO A 149 -9.50 -6.63 21.09
N HIS A 150 -10.19 -6.49 22.24
CA HIS A 150 -9.55 -6.15 23.52
C HIS A 150 -8.51 -7.17 23.97
N GLY A 151 -8.70 -8.46 23.64
CA GLY A 151 -7.77 -9.54 23.99
C GLY A 151 -6.42 -9.51 23.24
N MET A 152 -6.24 -8.62 22.26
CA MET A 152 -5.02 -8.59 21.44
C MET A 152 -3.75 -8.30 22.25
N GLY A 153 -3.86 -7.52 23.34
CA GLY A 153 -2.75 -7.30 24.28
C GLY A 153 -2.31 -8.59 24.98
N LYS A 154 -3.27 -9.38 25.48
CA LYS A 154 -3.01 -10.70 26.09
C LYS A 154 -2.31 -11.64 25.10
N LEU A 155 -2.75 -11.65 23.84
CA LEU A 155 -2.11 -12.44 22.78
C LEU A 155 -0.67 -11.99 22.53
N ALA A 156 -0.41 -10.68 22.48
CA ALA A 156 0.95 -10.17 22.30
C ALA A 156 1.89 -10.56 23.46
N ASP A 157 1.41 -10.46 24.70
CA ASP A 157 2.17 -10.88 25.89
C ASP A 157 2.41 -12.40 25.89
N PHE A 158 1.38 -13.18 25.57
CA PHE A 158 1.48 -14.64 25.44
C PHE A 158 2.54 -15.03 24.40
N SER A 159 2.45 -14.49 23.19
CA SER A 159 3.43 -14.73 22.12
C SER A 159 4.83 -14.27 22.51
N GLY A 160 4.93 -13.19 23.29
CA GLY A 160 6.20 -12.68 23.82
C GLY A 160 6.94 -13.69 24.71
N LYS A 161 6.23 -14.44 25.55
CA LYS A 161 6.79 -15.50 26.40
C LYS A 161 7.39 -16.64 25.57
N TRP A 162 6.70 -17.02 24.51
CA TRP A 162 7.09 -18.13 23.63
C TRP A 162 8.15 -17.76 22.59
N ARG A 163 8.36 -16.45 22.33
CA ARG A 163 9.29 -15.95 21.31
C ARG A 163 10.70 -16.54 21.40
N LYS A 164 11.24 -16.72 22.61
CA LYS A 164 12.58 -17.28 22.81
C LYS A 164 12.65 -18.76 22.40
N ILE A 165 11.69 -19.56 22.86
CA ILE A 165 11.59 -21.00 22.57
C ILE A 165 11.39 -21.23 21.06
N VAL A 166 10.48 -20.47 20.44
CA VAL A 166 10.25 -20.53 18.99
C VAL A 166 11.52 -20.16 18.22
N LYS A 167 12.29 -19.17 18.68
CA LYS A 167 13.57 -18.77 18.05
C LYS A 167 14.66 -19.81 18.16
N GLU A 168 14.71 -20.56 19.27
CA GLU A 168 15.65 -21.66 19.46
C GLU A 168 15.33 -22.85 18.55
N LYS A 169 14.02 -23.14 18.33
CA LYS A 169 13.59 -24.24 17.45
C LYS A 169 13.63 -23.87 15.96
N ILE A 170 13.27 -22.65 15.60
CA ILE A 170 13.16 -22.16 14.22
C ILE A 170 14.13 -20.99 14.01
N SER A 171 15.29 -21.28 13.43
CA SER A 171 16.39 -20.32 13.29
C SER A 171 16.17 -19.30 12.17
N ASN A 172 15.46 -19.67 11.10
CA ASN A 172 15.17 -18.79 9.98
C ASN A 172 14.06 -17.76 10.33
N PRO A 173 14.29 -16.45 10.15
CA PRO A 173 13.28 -15.41 10.40
C PRO A 173 11.97 -15.54 9.62
N ASP A 174 12.03 -15.92 8.33
CA ASP A 174 10.85 -16.05 7.48
C ASP A 174 10.01 -17.27 7.89
N GLU A 175 10.66 -18.39 8.20
CA GLU A 175 10.01 -19.59 8.74
C GLU A 175 9.32 -19.30 10.08
N ARG A 176 9.95 -18.52 10.97
CA ARG A 176 9.30 -18.09 12.23
C ARG A 176 8.06 -17.25 11.99
N ARG A 177 8.09 -16.35 11.00
CA ARG A 177 6.95 -15.51 10.66
C ARG A 177 5.78 -16.39 10.19
N ILE A 178 6.04 -17.34 9.30
CA ILE A 178 5.04 -18.31 8.81
C ILE A 178 4.44 -19.09 9.98
N PHE A 179 5.28 -19.61 10.87
CA PHE A 179 4.82 -20.28 12.09
C PHE A 179 3.85 -19.43 12.91
N TRP A 180 4.18 -18.16 13.17
CA TRP A 180 3.30 -17.26 13.92
C TRP A 180 1.99 -16.94 13.17
N GLU A 181 2.05 -16.74 11.85
CA GLU A 181 0.87 -16.50 11.02
C GLU A 181 -0.10 -17.69 11.06
N ASP A 182 0.41 -18.91 10.88
CA ASP A 182 -0.37 -20.14 10.90
C ASP A 182 -0.96 -20.38 12.31
N LEU A 183 -0.16 -20.13 13.35
CA LEU A 183 -0.61 -20.22 14.73
C LEU A 183 -1.73 -19.20 15.03
N TYR A 184 -1.62 -17.97 14.54
CA TYR A 184 -2.67 -16.97 14.66
C TYR A 184 -3.88 -17.26 13.78
N ALA A 185 -3.77 -18.11 12.75
CA ALA A 185 -4.93 -18.62 12.00
C ALA A 185 -5.63 -19.79 12.72
N SER A 186 -4.99 -20.37 13.74
CA SER A 186 -5.53 -21.48 14.54
C SER A 186 -6.42 -21.02 15.71
N PRO A 187 -7.08 -21.95 16.45
CA PRO A 187 -7.87 -21.65 17.64
C PRO A 187 -7.09 -20.99 18.80
N LEU A 188 -5.76 -20.89 18.73
CA LEU A 188 -4.92 -20.30 19.78
C LEU A 188 -5.41 -18.90 20.22
N LYS A 189 -5.78 -18.04 19.28
CA LYS A 189 -6.23 -16.67 19.61
C LYS A 189 -7.45 -16.69 20.53
N GLU A 190 -8.41 -17.57 20.25
CA GLU A 190 -9.64 -17.68 21.02
C GLU A 190 -9.36 -18.20 22.44
N GLN A 191 -8.45 -19.17 22.57
CA GLN A 191 -8.04 -19.68 23.89
C GLN A 191 -7.38 -18.59 24.73
N VAL A 192 -6.48 -17.79 24.14
CA VAL A 192 -5.83 -16.68 24.85
C VAL A 192 -6.83 -15.58 25.22
N PHE A 193 -7.78 -15.27 24.33
CA PHE A 193 -8.81 -14.27 24.62
C PHE A 193 -9.73 -14.69 25.77
N ASN A 194 -9.98 -15.99 25.91
CA ASN A 194 -10.81 -16.59 26.95
C ASN A 194 -10.04 -16.97 28.24
N ASP A 195 -8.78 -16.53 28.39
CA ASP A 195 -7.91 -16.85 29.53
C ASP A 195 -7.60 -18.35 29.74
N ASN A 196 -7.80 -19.18 28.72
CA ASN A 196 -7.47 -20.62 28.73
C ASN A 196 -5.98 -20.85 28.43
N LEU A 197 -5.09 -20.29 29.26
CA LEU A 197 -3.65 -20.25 28.98
C LEU A 197 -3.00 -21.63 28.88
N SER A 198 -3.42 -22.60 29.70
CA SER A 198 -2.87 -23.96 29.64
C SER A 198 -3.15 -24.68 28.32
N GLU A 199 -4.34 -24.43 27.74
CA GLU A 199 -4.68 -24.98 26.43
C GLU A 199 -3.93 -24.23 25.31
N ALA A 200 -3.76 -22.91 25.44
CA ALA A 200 -2.94 -22.14 24.51
C ALA A 200 -1.47 -22.60 24.52
N ASP A 201 -0.90 -22.89 25.69
CA ASP A 201 0.44 -23.47 25.84
C ASP A 201 0.53 -24.84 25.15
N ARG A 202 -0.47 -25.71 25.36
CA ARG A 202 -0.54 -27.02 24.67
C ARG A 202 -0.57 -26.89 23.15
N LEU A 203 -1.36 -25.95 22.63
CA LEU A 203 -1.50 -25.71 21.19
C LEU A 203 -0.20 -25.24 20.54
N ILE A 204 0.54 -24.32 21.17
CA ILE A 204 1.82 -23.85 20.62
C ILE A 204 2.92 -24.90 20.75
N GLU A 205 2.95 -25.68 21.83
CA GLU A 205 3.86 -26.82 21.97
C GLU A 205 3.61 -27.87 20.88
N GLN A 206 2.35 -28.21 20.64
CA GLN A 206 1.94 -29.13 19.59
C GLN A 206 2.37 -28.58 18.22
N ALA A 207 2.04 -27.33 17.92
CA ALA A 207 2.43 -26.68 16.66
C ALA A 207 3.95 -26.65 16.47
N LEU A 208 4.72 -26.43 17.55
CA LEU A 208 6.18 -26.50 17.50
C LEU A 208 6.66 -27.92 17.23
N ASN A 209 6.06 -28.95 17.83
CA ASN A 209 6.45 -30.35 17.66
C ASN A 209 6.13 -30.89 16.27
N GLU A 210 5.01 -30.46 15.70
CA GLU A 210 4.57 -30.80 14.36
C GLU A 210 5.16 -29.88 13.29
N TRP A 211 5.98 -28.89 13.69
CA TRP A 211 6.55 -27.92 12.76
C TRP A 211 7.40 -28.62 11.70
N GLN A 212 7.00 -28.40 10.45
CA GLN A 212 7.75 -28.79 9.27
C GLN A 212 8.14 -27.53 8.51
N LYS A 213 9.33 -27.56 7.91
CA LYS A 213 9.78 -26.45 7.07
C LYS A 213 8.74 -26.22 5.96
N PRO A 214 8.19 -25.00 5.84
CA PRO A 214 7.21 -24.70 4.81
C PRO A 214 7.86 -24.89 3.43
N LYS A 215 7.11 -25.50 2.52
CA LYS A 215 7.49 -25.54 1.11
C LYS A 215 7.27 -24.14 0.54
N GLY A 216 8.24 -23.65 -0.24
CA GLY A 216 8.04 -22.38 -0.93
C GLY A 216 6.97 -22.51 -2.00
N GLU A 217 6.31 -21.40 -2.27
CA GLU A 217 5.22 -21.32 -3.23
C GLU A 217 5.31 -20.03 -4.03
N VAL A 218 4.75 -20.05 -5.23
CA VAL A 218 4.76 -18.89 -6.13
C VAL A 218 3.33 -18.39 -6.36
N TYR A 219 3.12 -17.12 -6.11
CA TYR A 219 1.89 -16.41 -6.44
C TYR A 219 2.08 -15.62 -7.73
N LEU A 220 1.33 -15.97 -8.77
CA LEU A 220 1.23 -15.18 -9.98
C LEU A 220 0.09 -14.18 -9.83
N VAL A 221 0.40 -12.92 -9.56
CA VAL A 221 -0.58 -11.92 -9.12
C VAL A 221 -0.76 -10.83 -10.17
N GLY A 222 -1.99 -10.64 -10.62
CA GLY A 222 -2.39 -9.50 -11.45
C GLY A 222 -2.49 -8.23 -10.62
N ALA A 223 -1.69 -7.23 -10.95
CA ALA A 223 -1.61 -5.97 -10.25
C ALA A 223 -2.71 -4.98 -10.69
N GLY A 224 -3.44 -5.27 -11.77
CA GLY A 224 -4.32 -4.29 -12.38
C GLY A 224 -3.58 -3.29 -13.29
N PRO A 225 -4.30 -2.36 -13.92
CA PRO A 225 -3.74 -1.44 -14.92
C PRO A 225 -2.93 -0.28 -14.34
N GLY A 226 -3.03 -0.01 -13.04
CA GLY A 226 -2.20 0.99 -12.35
C GLY A 226 -2.78 1.50 -11.04
N ASP A 227 -4.11 1.67 -10.97
CA ASP A 227 -4.83 2.13 -9.78
C ASP A 227 -4.75 1.07 -8.65
N PRO A 228 -4.20 1.41 -7.47
CA PRO A 228 -4.14 0.48 -6.34
C PRO A 228 -5.49 -0.04 -5.87
N GLU A 229 -6.58 0.73 -6.05
CA GLU A 229 -7.93 0.30 -5.65
C GLU A 229 -8.53 -0.76 -6.58
N LEU A 230 -7.91 -1.00 -7.76
CA LEU A 230 -8.28 -2.07 -8.67
C LEU A 230 -7.57 -3.40 -8.36
N LEU A 231 -6.75 -3.45 -7.31
CA LEU A 231 -6.22 -4.72 -6.79
C LEU A 231 -7.35 -5.56 -6.22
N THR A 232 -7.29 -6.87 -6.48
CA THR A 232 -8.20 -7.80 -5.80
C THR A 232 -7.80 -7.96 -4.34
N LEU A 233 -8.76 -8.25 -3.46
CA LEU A 233 -8.48 -8.51 -2.04
C LEU A 233 -7.50 -9.67 -1.84
N LYS A 234 -7.57 -10.71 -2.71
CA LYS A 234 -6.63 -11.83 -2.69
C LYS A 234 -5.23 -11.38 -3.09
N ALA A 235 -5.07 -10.51 -4.10
CA ALA A 235 -3.78 -9.96 -4.50
C ALA A 235 -3.11 -9.21 -3.35
N LEU A 236 -3.83 -8.26 -2.74
CA LEU A 236 -3.32 -7.48 -1.60
C LEU A 236 -2.88 -8.37 -0.44
N ARG A 237 -3.70 -9.38 -0.09
CA ARG A 237 -3.36 -10.34 0.97
C ARG A 237 -2.06 -11.10 0.69
N LEU A 238 -1.89 -11.62 -0.53
CA LEU A 238 -0.68 -12.37 -0.89
C LEU A 238 0.56 -11.47 -1.00
N MET A 239 0.41 -10.24 -1.50
CA MET A 239 1.49 -9.24 -1.55
C MET A 239 2.01 -8.87 -0.15
N GLN A 240 1.14 -8.87 0.87
CA GLN A 240 1.52 -8.64 2.27
C GLN A 240 2.19 -9.86 2.93
N GLN A 241 1.96 -11.07 2.40
CA GLN A 241 2.53 -12.32 2.92
C GLN A 241 3.83 -12.75 2.22
N ALA A 242 4.12 -12.17 1.06
CA ALA A 242 5.28 -12.53 0.23
C ALA A 242 6.60 -12.17 0.93
N ASP A 243 7.58 -13.07 0.81
CA ASP A 243 8.96 -12.85 1.24
C ASP A 243 9.77 -12.15 0.15
N VAL A 244 9.49 -12.51 -1.11
CA VAL A 244 10.12 -11.94 -2.30
C VAL A 244 9.04 -11.47 -3.26
N VAL A 245 9.14 -10.24 -3.74
CA VAL A 245 8.27 -9.68 -4.77
C VAL A 245 9.07 -9.46 -6.04
N ILE A 246 8.76 -10.24 -7.08
CA ILE A 246 9.36 -10.11 -8.41
C ILE A 246 8.39 -9.35 -9.31
N TYR A 247 8.77 -8.15 -9.76
CA TYR A 247 7.87 -7.24 -10.45
C TYR A 247 8.51 -6.65 -11.72
N ASP A 248 7.67 -6.26 -12.67
CA ASP A 248 8.10 -5.61 -13.91
C ASP A 248 7.70 -4.14 -13.97
N ARG A 249 8.03 -3.49 -15.09
CA ARG A 249 7.83 -2.05 -15.32
C ARG A 249 6.37 -1.62 -15.29
N LEU A 250 5.42 -2.52 -15.54
CA LEU A 250 4.01 -2.16 -15.66
C LEU A 250 3.29 -2.09 -14.31
N VAL A 251 3.95 -2.50 -13.23
CA VAL A 251 3.43 -2.35 -11.87
C VAL A 251 3.68 -0.94 -11.37
N SER A 252 2.63 -0.24 -10.91
CA SER A 252 2.74 1.14 -10.46
C SER A 252 3.48 1.25 -9.10
N PRO A 253 4.18 2.38 -8.82
CA PRO A 253 4.82 2.60 -7.53
C PRO A 253 3.85 2.52 -6.34
N ALA A 254 2.63 3.05 -6.50
CA ALA A 254 1.61 3.02 -5.46
C ALA A 254 1.18 1.57 -5.10
N ILE A 255 1.13 0.66 -6.07
CA ILE A 255 0.93 -0.78 -5.82
C ILE A 255 2.13 -1.38 -5.07
N MET A 256 3.36 -0.99 -5.41
CA MET A 256 4.57 -1.50 -4.76
C MET A 256 4.73 -1.05 -3.29
N GLU A 257 4.06 0.03 -2.90
CA GLU A 257 3.93 0.48 -1.50
C GLU A 257 3.00 -0.42 -0.68
N LEU A 258 2.06 -1.10 -1.33
CA LEU A 258 1.16 -2.08 -0.73
C LEU A 258 1.80 -3.47 -0.57
N CYS A 259 3.01 -3.70 -1.04
CA CYS A 259 3.78 -4.89 -0.70
C CYS A 259 4.28 -4.82 0.73
N ARG A 260 4.53 -5.99 1.35
CA ARG A 260 5.17 -6.05 2.67
C ARG A 260 6.47 -5.22 2.70
N ARG A 261 6.64 -4.38 3.72
CA ARG A 261 7.79 -3.45 3.82
C ARG A 261 9.14 -4.16 3.84
N ASP A 262 9.21 -5.30 4.54
CA ASP A 262 10.43 -6.08 4.73
C ASP A 262 10.59 -7.20 3.67
N ALA A 263 9.80 -7.20 2.60
CA ALA A 263 9.98 -8.16 1.50
C ALA A 263 11.14 -7.73 0.58
N GLU A 264 11.90 -8.70 0.09
CA GLU A 264 12.90 -8.49 -0.95
C GLU A 264 12.20 -8.12 -2.26
N LYS A 265 12.48 -6.95 -2.84
CA LYS A 265 11.84 -6.47 -4.08
C LYS A 265 12.81 -6.59 -5.25
N ILE A 266 12.48 -7.40 -6.24
CA ILE A 266 13.34 -7.71 -7.40
C ILE A 266 12.67 -7.19 -8.66
N TYR A 267 13.29 -6.20 -9.28
CA TYR A 267 12.83 -5.65 -10.54
C TYR A 267 13.38 -6.44 -11.73
N VAL A 268 12.50 -6.95 -12.60
CA VAL A 268 12.84 -7.74 -13.79
C VAL A 268 12.47 -7.06 -15.11
N GLY A 269 12.08 -5.78 -15.08
CA GLY A 269 11.67 -5.03 -16.27
C GLY A 269 12.82 -4.58 -17.16
N LYS A 270 12.56 -4.48 -18.47
CA LYS A 270 13.52 -3.96 -19.48
C LYS A 270 13.77 -2.45 -19.27
N ALA A 271 14.89 -2.07 -18.65
CA ALA A 271 15.42 -0.72 -18.80
C ALA A 271 16.18 -0.64 -20.14
N ARG A 272 15.95 0.41 -20.93
CA ARG A 272 16.43 0.58 -22.32
C ARG A 272 17.97 0.62 -22.49
N SER A 273 18.77 0.26 -21.48
CA SER A 273 20.23 0.38 -21.53
C SER A 273 21.02 -0.47 -20.54
N ASN A 274 20.42 -1.42 -19.80
CA ASN A 274 21.20 -2.29 -18.90
C ASN A 274 20.65 -3.72 -18.90
N HIS A 275 21.58 -4.67 -19.04
CA HIS A 275 21.42 -6.13 -19.11
C HIS A 275 20.01 -6.66 -18.78
N ALA A 276 19.29 -7.06 -19.83
CA ALA A 276 18.02 -7.75 -19.70
C ALA A 276 18.22 -9.09 -18.98
N VAL A 277 17.36 -9.40 -18.01
CA VAL A 277 17.16 -10.79 -17.58
C VAL A 277 16.27 -11.44 -18.65
N PRO A 278 16.75 -12.45 -19.39
CA PRO A 278 15.90 -13.22 -20.31
C PRO A 278 14.69 -13.81 -19.57
N GLN A 279 13.63 -14.19 -20.28
CA GLN A 279 12.45 -14.79 -19.62
C GLN A 279 12.85 -16.03 -18.79
N ASP A 280 13.73 -16.85 -19.32
CA ASP A 280 14.31 -18.02 -18.64
C ASP A 280 14.99 -17.62 -17.32
N GLY A 281 15.59 -16.43 -17.27
CA GLY A 281 16.18 -15.88 -16.05
C GLY A 281 15.12 -15.46 -15.01
N ILE A 282 13.95 -14.97 -15.44
CA ILE A 282 12.83 -14.66 -14.53
C ILE A 282 12.29 -15.96 -13.93
N ASN A 283 12.07 -16.96 -14.78
CA ASN A 283 11.50 -18.23 -14.36
C ASN A 283 12.46 -18.98 -13.42
N ALA A 284 13.76 -18.98 -13.73
CA ALA A 284 14.80 -19.50 -12.84
C ALA A 284 14.83 -18.79 -11.47
N LEU A 285 14.58 -17.48 -11.40
CA LEU A 285 14.47 -16.76 -10.13
C LEU A 285 13.26 -17.23 -9.32
N LEU A 286 12.10 -17.43 -9.97
CA LEU A 286 10.89 -17.93 -9.31
C LEU A 286 11.15 -19.31 -8.69
N VAL A 287 11.72 -20.23 -9.47
CA VAL A 287 12.06 -21.59 -9.01
C VAL A 287 13.08 -21.52 -7.87
N LYS A 288 14.14 -20.71 -8.02
CA LYS A 288 15.20 -20.57 -7.01
C LYS A 288 14.63 -20.16 -5.65
N TYR A 289 13.90 -19.04 -5.58
CA TYR A 289 13.39 -18.54 -4.31
C TYR A 289 12.33 -19.45 -3.70
N ALA A 290 11.49 -20.09 -4.53
CA ALA A 290 10.55 -21.08 -4.04
C ALA A 290 11.26 -22.33 -3.49
N ALA A 291 12.32 -22.81 -4.14
CA ALA A 291 13.13 -23.93 -3.66
C ALA A 291 13.87 -23.60 -2.33
N GLU A 292 14.18 -22.34 -2.08
CA GLU A 292 14.69 -21.87 -0.78
C GLU A 292 13.64 -21.92 0.35
N GLY A 293 12.36 -22.15 0.02
CA GLY A 293 11.24 -22.19 0.95
C GLY A 293 10.49 -20.85 1.08
N LYS A 294 10.76 -19.88 0.21
CA LYS A 294 10.15 -18.54 0.30
C LYS A 294 8.78 -18.50 -0.38
N ARG A 295 7.91 -17.62 0.11
CA ARG A 295 6.66 -17.23 -0.58
C ARG A 295 6.99 -16.14 -1.60
N VAL A 296 6.94 -16.48 -2.89
CA VAL A 296 7.36 -15.59 -3.98
C VAL A 296 6.13 -15.00 -4.66
N CYS A 297 5.99 -13.67 -4.66
CA CYS A 297 4.95 -12.97 -5.41
C CYS A 297 5.51 -12.45 -6.74
N ARG A 298 5.14 -13.09 -7.84
CA ARG A 298 5.35 -12.57 -9.20
C ARG A 298 4.22 -11.61 -9.55
N LEU A 299 4.49 -10.33 -9.36
CA LEU A 299 3.53 -9.26 -9.59
C LEU A 299 3.63 -8.77 -11.04
N LYS A 300 2.50 -8.81 -11.76
CA LYS A 300 2.42 -8.52 -13.19
C LYS A 300 1.40 -7.43 -13.45
N GLY A 301 1.72 -6.46 -14.29
CA GLY A 301 0.75 -5.43 -14.70
C GLY A 301 -0.46 -6.04 -15.42
N GLY A 302 -1.66 -5.56 -15.11
CA GLY A 302 -2.91 -6.07 -15.65
C GLY A 302 -3.28 -7.44 -15.09
N ASP A 303 -3.57 -8.38 -15.99
CA ASP A 303 -3.91 -9.77 -15.67
C ASP A 303 -2.77 -10.72 -16.08
N PRO A 304 -2.41 -11.74 -15.27
CA PRO A 304 -1.30 -12.64 -15.58
C PRO A 304 -1.43 -13.41 -16.89
N PHE A 305 -2.66 -13.72 -17.33
CA PHE A 305 -2.96 -14.58 -18.48
C PHE A 305 -3.41 -13.82 -19.72
N ILE A 306 -3.64 -12.51 -19.63
CA ILE A 306 -3.94 -11.68 -20.81
C ILE A 306 -2.67 -10.97 -21.27
N PHE A 307 -2.00 -11.55 -22.28
CA PHE A 307 -0.73 -11.06 -22.86
C PHE A 307 0.42 -10.87 -21.83
N GLY A 308 0.29 -11.45 -20.64
CA GLY A 308 1.27 -11.34 -19.56
C GLY A 308 2.37 -12.42 -19.60
N ARG A 309 2.28 -13.44 -20.47
CA ARG A 309 3.16 -14.63 -20.48
C ARG A 309 3.11 -15.46 -19.19
N GLY A 310 2.04 -15.34 -18.39
CA GLY A 310 1.91 -16.08 -17.13
C GLY A 310 1.85 -17.61 -17.31
N GLY A 311 1.36 -18.09 -18.47
CA GLY A 311 1.34 -19.53 -18.76
C GLY A 311 2.74 -20.15 -18.87
N GLU A 312 3.68 -19.44 -19.52
CA GLU A 312 5.08 -19.87 -19.64
C GLU A 312 5.75 -19.96 -18.25
N GLU A 313 5.55 -18.93 -17.42
CA GLU A 313 6.08 -18.88 -16.05
C GLU A 313 5.57 -20.05 -15.19
N ILE A 314 4.29 -20.43 -15.33
CA ILE A 314 3.69 -21.52 -14.57
C ILE A 314 4.17 -22.90 -15.03
N GLN A 315 4.36 -23.10 -16.33
CA GLN A 315 4.80 -24.38 -16.86
C GLN A 315 6.15 -24.79 -16.25
N GLU A 316 7.10 -23.85 -16.18
CA GLU A 316 8.40 -24.11 -15.54
C GLU A 316 8.29 -24.38 -14.03
N LEU A 317 7.37 -23.70 -13.33
CA LEU A 317 7.11 -23.97 -11.91
C LEU A 317 6.55 -25.37 -11.68
N PHE A 318 5.64 -25.80 -12.55
CA PHE A 318 5.08 -27.14 -12.53
C PHE A 318 6.15 -28.20 -12.79
N GLU A 319 6.99 -28.00 -13.81
CA GLU A 319 8.12 -28.88 -14.14
C GLU A 319 9.14 -28.98 -12.99
N ALA A 320 9.34 -27.90 -12.23
CA ALA A 320 10.19 -27.87 -11.04
C ALA A 320 9.51 -28.43 -9.76
N GLY A 321 8.25 -28.88 -9.83
CA GLY A 321 7.51 -29.40 -8.67
C GLY A 321 7.17 -28.34 -7.61
N ILE A 322 7.16 -27.05 -7.99
CA ILE A 322 6.86 -25.93 -7.12
C ILE A 322 5.35 -25.70 -7.07
N THR A 323 4.80 -25.52 -5.86
CA THR A 323 3.38 -25.15 -5.69
C THR A 323 3.17 -23.71 -6.14
N PHE A 324 2.12 -23.46 -6.92
CA PHE A 324 1.80 -22.12 -7.38
C PHE A 324 0.31 -21.80 -7.28
N GLN A 325 -0.01 -20.51 -7.22
CA GLN A 325 -1.37 -20.00 -7.28
C GLN A 325 -1.43 -18.84 -8.26
N VAL A 326 -2.53 -18.74 -9.01
CA VAL A 326 -2.80 -17.60 -9.88
C VAL A 326 -3.90 -16.75 -9.26
N VAL A 327 -3.66 -15.44 -9.21
CA VAL A 327 -4.66 -14.45 -8.82
C VAL A 327 -4.90 -13.54 -10.01
N PRO A 328 -6.11 -13.58 -10.60
CA PRO A 328 -6.43 -12.72 -11.72
C PRO A 328 -6.41 -11.25 -11.31
N GLY A 329 -6.13 -10.39 -12.28
CA GLY A 329 -6.14 -8.94 -12.12
C GLY A 329 -7.14 -8.29 -13.05
N ILE A 330 -7.47 -7.03 -12.78
CA ILE A 330 -8.21 -6.22 -13.75
C ILE A 330 -7.29 -6.00 -14.96
N THR A 331 -7.65 -6.54 -16.11
CA THR A 331 -6.85 -6.34 -17.33
C THR A 331 -6.96 -4.90 -17.84
N ALA A 332 -5.98 -4.44 -18.61
CA ALA A 332 -5.94 -3.07 -19.14
C ALA A 332 -7.20 -2.73 -19.95
N ALA A 333 -7.75 -3.68 -20.71
CA ALA A 333 -9.01 -3.49 -21.43
C ALA A 333 -10.16 -3.06 -20.52
N SER A 334 -10.39 -3.80 -19.43
CA SER A 334 -11.47 -3.50 -18.50
C SER A 334 -11.26 -2.18 -17.77
N GLY A 335 -10.04 -1.92 -17.30
CA GLY A 335 -9.71 -0.67 -16.60
C GLY A 335 -9.83 0.57 -17.50
N CYS A 336 -9.15 0.55 -18.65
CA CYS A 336 -9.21 1.66 -19.62
C CYS A 336 -10.64 1.89 -20.11
N SER A 337 -11.41 0.83 -20.39
CA SER A 337 -12.81 0.93 -20.80
C SER A 337 -13.64 1.69 -19.77
N ALA A 338 -13.58 1.28 -18.51
CA ALA A 338 -14.37 1.89 -17.44
C ALA A 338 -13.95 3.34 -17.16
N TYR A 339 -12.64 3.63 -17.07
CA TYR A 339 -12.11 4.95 -16.70
C TYR A 339 -12.09 5.94 -17.87
N ALA A 340 -12.10 5.48 -19.12
CA ALA A 340 -12.25 6.36 -20.29
C ALA A 340 -13.71 6.58 -20.68
N GLY A 341 -14.68 5.92 -20.03
CA GLY A 341 -16.10 6.01 -20.38
C GLY A 341 -16.44 5.33 -21.71
N ILE A 342 -15.69 4.30 -22.11
CA ILE A 342 -15.88 3.58 -23.38
C ILE A 342 -16.20 2.12 -23.05
N PRO A 343 -17.48 1.73 -22.93
CA PRO A 343 -17.83 0.34 -22.64
C PRO A 343 -17.38 -0.58 -23.78
N LEU A 344 -16.79 -1.73 -23.48
CA LEU A 344 -16.33 -2.66 -24.53
C LEU A 344 -17.48 -3.31 -25.32
N THR A 345 -18.68 -3.32 -24.75
CA THR A 345 -19.90 -3.84 -25.37
C THR A 345 -21.04 -2.86 -25.15
N HIS A 346 -21.88 -2.72 -26.15
CA HIS A 346 -23.16 -2.03 -26.04
C HIS A 346 -24.13 -2.67 -27.03
N ARG A 347 -25.40 -2.85 -26.63
CA ARG A 347 -26.39 -3.64 -27.38
C ARG A 347 -26.48 -3.25 -28.85
N ASP A 348 -26.43 -1.95 -29.12
CA ASP A 348 -26.60 -1.40 -30.47
C ASP A 348 -25.28 -1.27 -31.26
N TYR A 349 -24.12 -1.49 -30.64
CA TYR A 349 -22.81 -1.18 -31.24
C TYR A 349 -21.86 -2.39 -31.34
N ALA A 350 -21.82 -3.27 -30.33
CA ALA A 350 -20.87 -4.37 -30.32
C ALA A 350 -21.42 -5.60 -29.60
N GLN A 351 -21.49 -6.72 -30.33
CA GLN A 351 -21.89 -8.04 -29.82
C GLN A 351 -20.69 -8.91 -29.45
N SER A 352 -19.49 -8.52 -29.87
CA SER A 352 -18.24 -9.22 -29.57
C SER A 352 -17.11 -8.24 -29.24
N VAL A 353 -16.17 -8.71 -28.43
CA VAL A 353 -14.94 -8.00 -28.09
C VAL A 353 -13.76 -8.88 -28.45
N ARG A 354 -12.77 -8.36 -29.17
CA ARG A 354 -11.54 -9.09 -29.53
C ARG A 354 -10.33 -8.41 -28.93
N PHE A 355 -9.58 -9.16 -28.13
CA PHE A 355 -8.30 -8.72 -27.58
C PHE A 355 -7.16 -9.18 -28.49
N LEU A 356 -6.33 -8.23 -28.92
CA LEU A 356 -5.29 -8.43 -29.92
C LEU A 356 -3.97 -7.84 -29.41
N THR A 357 -2.84 -8.38 -29.86
CA THR A 357 -1.50 -7.81 -29.63
C THR A 357 -0.98 -7.19 -30.92
N GLY A 358 -0.48 -5.95 -30.83
CA GLY A 358 0.21 -5.26 -31.93
C GLY A 358 1.71 -5.54 -32.00
N HIS A 359 2.26 -6.30 -31.03
CA HIS A 359 3.67 -6.71 -31.02
C HIS A 359 3.79 -8.18 -31.45
N LEU A 360 4.47 -8.44 -32.57
CA LEU A 360 4.84 -9.78 -33.03
C LEU A 360 6.36 -9.98 -33.00
N LYS A 361 6.76 -11.24 -32.84
CA LYS A 361 8.15 -11.67 -32.65
C LYS A 361 9.01 -11.55 -33.91
N GLU A 362 8.43 -11.38 -35.10
CA GLU A 362 9.15 -11.34 -36.39
C GLU A 362 8.25 -10.72 -37.48
N GLY A 363 8.52 -9.49 -37.94
CA GLY A 363 7.80 -8.92 -39.09
C GLY A 363 6.34 -8.52 -38.80
N SER A 364 5.65 -7.98 -39.81
CA SER A 364 4.33 -7.35 -39.70
C SER A 364 3.27 -8.18 -38.98
N PRO A 365 2.21 -7.56 -38.40
CA PRO A 365 1.10 -8.29 -37.83
C PRO A 365 0.47 -9.24 -38.87
N GLU A 366 0.70 -10.55 -38.78
CA GLU A 366 -0.12 -11.56 -39.45
C GLU A 366 -1.42 -11.72 -38.65
N LEU A 367 -2.17 -10.61 -38.57
CA LEU A 367 -3.52 -10.64 -38.03
C LEU A 367 -4.46 -11.12 -39.15
N PRO A 368 -5.53 -11.86 -38.80
CA PRO A 368 -6.53 -12.30 -39.77
C PRO A 368 -7.40 -11.12 -40.19
N TRP A 369 -6.85 -10.20 -40.99
CA TRP A 369 -7.44 -8.89 -41.28
C TRP A 369 -8.88 -8.98 -41.75
N ASN A 370 -9.20 -9.93 -42.64
CA ASN A 370 -10.56 -10.16 -43.13
C ASN A 370 -11.57 -10.49 -42.01
N GLU A 371 -11.15 -11.09 -40.90
CA GLU A 371 -12.02 -11.36 -39.75
C GLU A 371 -12.13 -10.16 -38.80
N LEU A 372 -11.19 -9.21 -38.88
CA LEU A 372 -11.16 -8.02 -38.03
C LEU A 372 -12.00 -6.87 -38.60
N VAL A 373 -12.42 -6.97 -39.87
CA VAL A 373 -13.29 -6.00 -40.54
C VAL A 373 -14.75 -6.41 -40.38
N TYR A 374 -15.29 -6.19 -39.18
CA TYR A 374 -16.70 -6.39 -38.87
C TYR A 374 -17.23 -5.15 -38.13
N GLU A 375 -18.44 -4.70 -38.44
CA GLU A 375 -18.96 -3.44 -37.88
C GLU A 375 -19.43 -3.58 -36.43
N ASN A 376 -20.03 -4.72 -36.07
CA ASN A 376 -20.66 -4.90 -34.75
C ASN A 376 -19.71 -5.54 -33.73
N GLN A 377 -18.43 -5.14 -33.73
CA GLN A 377 -17.43 -5.59 -32.75
C GLN A 377 -16.58 -4.45 -32.21
N THR A 378 -15.99 -4.70 -31.05
CA THR A 378 -14.97 -3.82 -30.46
C THR A 378 -13.61 -4.53 -30.51
N LEU A 379 -12.64 -3.93 -31.17
CA LEU A 379 -11.26 -4.40 -31.16
C LEU A 379 -10.49 -3.68 -30.06
N VAL A 380 -9.74 -4.43 -29.26
CA VAL A 380 -8.86 -3.88 -28.22
C VAL A 380 -7.43 -4.34 -28.48
N LEU A 381 -6.57 -3.40 -28.86
CA LEU A 381 -5.18 -3.63 -29.23
C LEU A 381 -4.25 -3.29 -28.07
N TYR A 382 -3.55 -4.32 -27.59
CA TYR A 382 -2.45 -4.22 -26.63
C TYR A 382 -1.14 -4.01 -27.37
N MET A 383 -0.21 -3.25 -26.79
CA MET A 383 1.15 -3.06 -27.33
C MET A 383 1.18 -2.57 -28.79
N GLY A 384 0.13 -1.86 -29.23
CA GLY A 384 -0.06 -1.46 -30.63
C GLY A 384 0.55 -0.11 -31.01
N LEU A 385 1.05 0.70 -30.07
CA LEU A 385 1.45 2.10 -30.33
C LEU A 385 2.43 2.26 -31.49
N VAL A 386 3.50 1.48 -31.53
CA VAL A 386 4.53 1.57 -32.58
C VAL A 386 4.01 1.11 -33.95
N GLY A 387 3.07 0.17 -33.97
CA GLY A 387 2.48 -0.38 -35.19
C GLY A 387 1.13 0.23 -35.57
N LEU A 388 0.68 1.28 -34.88
CA LEU A 388 -0.70 1.75 -34.95
C LEU A 388 -1.08 2.22 -36.36
N GLU A 389 -0.24 3.02 -37.00
CA GLU A 389 -0.45 3.51 -38.37
C GLU A 389 -0.65 2.34 -39.35
N LYS A 390 0.26 1.37 -39.31
CA LYS A 390 0.19 0.17 -40.18
C LYS A 390 -1.04 -0.69 -39.90
N ILE A 391 -1.45 -0.83 -38.64
CA ILE A 391 -2.67 -1.57 -38.27
C ILE A 391 -3.91 -0.84 -38.83
N CYS A 392 -3.98 0.49 -38.69
CA CYS A 392 -5.09 1.27 -39.24
C CYS A 392 -5.17 1.17 -40.76
N GLN A 393 -4.04 1.32 -41.45
CA GLN A 393 -3.95 1.16 -42.90
C GLN A 393 -4.42 -0.23 -43.35
N LYS A 394 -3.96 -1.29 -42.67
CA LYS A 394 -4.37 -2.67 -43.01
C LYS A 394 -5.85 -2.93 -42.79
N LEU A 395 -6.45 -2.38 -41.74
CA LEU A 395 -7.89 -2.51 -41.52
C LEU A 395 -8.69 -1.82 -42.64
N ILE A 396 -8.27 -0.61 -43.06
CA ILE A 396 -8.90 0.12 -44.16
C ILE A 396 -8.75 -0.64 -45.49
N GLU A 397 -7.54 -1.13 -45.80
CA GLU A 397 -7.27 -1.92 -47.02
C GLU A 397 -8.14 -3.18 -47.13
N HIS A 398 -8.52 -3.79 -46.01
CA HIS A 398 -9.37 -4.98 -45.98
C HIS A 398 -10.87 -4.67 -45.80
N GLY A 399 -11.27 -3.40 -45.94
CA GLY A 399 -12.67 -2.97 -46.06
C GLY A 399 -13.26 -2.29 -44.82
N GLN A 400 -12.46 -1.93 -43.81
CA GLN A 400 -12.96 -1.17 -42.67
C GLN A 400 -13.16 0.30 -43.04
N ARG A 401 -14.19 0.94 -42.48
CA ARG A 401 -14.46 2.35 -42.75
C ARG A 401 -13.37 3.25 -42.17
N GLU A 402 -12.88 4.19 -42.97
CA GLU A 402 -11.90 5.20 -42.54
C GLU A 402 -12.37 6.03 -41.34
N ASN A 403 -13.67 6.31 -41.28
CA ASN A 403 -14.31 7.06 -40.19
C ASN A 403 -14.65 6.21 -38.95
N MET A 404 -14.27 4.93 -38.91
CA MET A 404 -14.51 4.06 -37.75
C MET A 404 -13.87 4.69 -36.50
N PRO A 405 -14.63 4.92 -35.41
CA PRO A 405 -14.10 5.56 -34.21
C PRO A 405 -12.97 4.78 -33.54
N VAL A 406 -11.96 5.51 -33.08
CA VAL A 406 -10.79 4.97 -32.37
C VAL A 406 -10.51 5.81 -31.13
N ALA A 407 -10.24 5.14 -30.02
CA ALA A 407 -9.68 5.74 -28.82
C ALA A 407 -8.32 5.12 -28.50
N LEU A 408 -7.34 5.96 -28.20
CA LEU A 408 -6.08 5.54 -27.61
C LEU A 408 -6.01 6.06 -26.17
N ILE A 409 -5.85 5.14 -25.23
CA ILE A 409 -5.77 5.42 -23.79
C ILE A 409 -4.33 5.13 -23.34
N SER A 410 -3.65 6.16 -22.84
CA SER A 410 -2.33 6.04 -22.20
C SER A 410 -2.47 6.04 -20.70
N LYS A 411 -1.68 5.19 -20.02
CA LYS A 411 -1.64 5.06 -18.55
C LYS A 411 -3.04 5.00 -17.92
N GLY A 412 -3.90 4.13 -18.48
CA GLY A 412 -5.29 4.01 -18.02
C GLY A 412 -5.39 3.76 -16.52
N THR A 413 -6.44 4.32 -15.91
CA THR A 413 -6.75 4.31 -14.47
C THR A 413 -5.75 5.05 -13.57
N THR A 414 -4.67 5.61 -14.10
CA THR A 414 -3.73 6.41 -13.29
C THR A 414 -4.11 7.89 -13.30
N PRO A 415 -3.60 8.70 -12.35
CA PRO A 415 -3.75 10.15 -12.39
C PRO A 415 -3.20 10.79 -13.69
N GLU A 416 -2.24 10.14 -14.35
CA GLU A 416 -1.66 10.60 -15.62
C GLU A 416 -2.39 10.04 -16.86
N GLN A 417 -3.60 9.49 -16.71
CA GLN A 417 -4.39 8.97 -17.82
C GLN A 417 -4.59 10.04 -18.90
N LYS A 418 -4.33 9.67 -20.17
CA LYS A 418 -4.65 10.50 -21.34
C LYS A 418 -5.47 9.71 -22.32
N VAL A 419 -6.53 10.32 -22.85
CA VAL A 419 -7.40 9.71 -23.86
C VAL A 419 -7.37 10.57 -25.12
N VAL A 420 -6.98 9.98 -26.25
CA VAL A 420 -7.01 10.62 -27.57
C VAL A 420 -8.08 9.93 -28.41
N ILE A 421 -8.99 10.71 -28.97
CA ILE A 421 -10.09 10.22 -29.81
C ILE A 421 -9.85 10.64 -31.27
N GLY A 422 -10.09 9.71 -32.17
CA GLY A 422 -10.01 9.92 -33.60
C GLY A 422 -10.78 8.86 -34.37
N THR A 423 -10.36 8.67 -35.60
CA THR A 423 -10.85 7.67 -36.54
C THR A 423 -9.68 6.84 -37.02
N LEU A 424 -9.93 5.74 -37.73
CA LEU A 424 -8.85 4.97 -38.33
C LEU A 424 -7.97 5.81 -39.27
N ALA A 425 -8.54 6.82 -39.93
CA ALA A 425 -7.79 7.69 -40.82
C ALA A 425 -6.83 8.66 -40.11
N ASP A 426 -7.14 9.12 -38.89
CA ASP A 426 -6.43 10.24 -38.26
C ASP A 426 -5.76 9.94 -36.91
N ILE A 427 -6.06 8.80 -36.28
CA ILE A 427 -5.62 8.51 -34.91
C ILE A 427 -4.10 8.47 -34.79
N ALA A 428 -3.39 7.95 -35.79
CA ALA A 428 -1.93 7.87 -35.78
C ALA A 428 -1.28 9.26 -35.70
N SER A 429 -1.72 10.20 -36.55
CA SER A 429 -1.23 11.58 -36.54
C SER A 429 -1.56 12.30 -35.23
N LYS A 430 -2.78 12.12 -34.69
CA LYS A 430 -3.17 12.70 -33.40
C LYS A 430 -2.31 12.21 -32.24
N VAL A 431 -1.94 10.93 -32.25
CA VAL A 431 -1.12 10.31 -31.21
C VAL A 431 0.31 10.86 -31.22
N GLU A 432 0.87 11.13 -32.40
CA GLU A 432 2.16 11.80 -32.56
C GLU A 432 2.13 13.26 -32.09
N GLU A 433 1.09 14.00 -32.48
CA GLU A 433 0.88 15.40 -32.07
C GLU A 433 0.80 15.53 -30.54
N HIS A 434 0.07 14.63 -29.89
CA HIS A 434 -0.11 14.62 -28.43
C HIS A 434 1.06 13.97 -27.68
N GLN A 435 2.10 13.51 -28.40
CA GLN A 435 3.31 12.88 -27.86
C GLN A 435 3.00 11.76 -26.87
N ILE A 436 2.03 10.91 -27.19
CA ILE A 436 1.58 9.86 -26.29
C ILE A 436 2.66 8.78 -26.11
N GLN A 437 2.86 8.34 -24.87
CA GLN A 437 3.85 7.32 -24.52
C GLN A 437 3.18 6.04 -24.00
N ALA A 438 3.88 4.92 -24.19
CA ALA A 438 3.51 3.63 -23.60
C ALA A 438 3.62 3.63 -22.05
N PRO A 439 2.82 2.83 -21.34
CA PRO A 439 1.85 1.86 -21.85
C PRO A 439 0.56 2.50 -22.39
N THR A 440 0.06 1.97 -23.51
CA THR A 440 -1.19 2.39 -24.14
C THR A 440 -2.08 1.19 -24.49
N LEU A 441 -3.36 1.47 -24.62
CA LEU A 441 -4.37 0.56 -25.13
C LEU A 441 -5.18 1.28 -26.20
N THR A 442 -5.37 0.66 -27.36
CA THR A 442 -6.22 1.21 -28.42
C THR A 442 -7.54 0.45 -28.48
N ILE A 443 -8.66 1.16 -28.51
CA ILE A 443 -10.01 0.62 -28.68
C ILE A 443 -10.54 1.12 -30.02
N ILE A 444 -10.97 0.22 -30.91
CA ILE A 444 -11.55 0.53 -32.22
C ILE A 444 -12.97 -0.02 -32.24
N GLY A 445 -13.94 0.83 -32.56
CA GLY A 445 -15.35 0.44 -32.68
C GLY A 445 -16.30 1.57 -32.29
N GLU A 446 -17.57 1.44 -32.70
CA GLU A 446 -18.60 2.46 -32.50
C GLU A 446 -18.87 2.81 -31.03
N VAL A 447 -18.53 1.91 -30.10
CA VAL A 447 -18.63 2.15 -28.64
C VAL A 447 -17.81 3.36 -28.16
N VAL A 448 -16.77 3.77 -28.91
CA VAL A 448 -15.96 4.95 -28.60
C VAL A 448 -16.81 6.23 -28.61
N SER A 449 -17.84 6.29 -29.47
CA SER A 449 -18.75 7.44 -29.57
C SER A 449 -19.55 7.69 -28.28
N LEU A 450 -19.72 6.66 -27.43
CA LEU A 450 -20.42 6.78 -26.14
C LEU A 450 -19.64 7.59 -25.09
N ARG A 451 -18.34 7.77 -25.29
CA ARG A 451 -17.46 8.47 -24.34
C ARG A 451 -17.98 9.86 -23.95
N GLU A 452 -18.48 10.63 -24.90
CA GLU A 452 -18.93 12.00 -24.62
C GLU A 452 -20.05 12.04 -23.57
N GLN A 453 -20.88 11.00 -23.53
CA GLN A 453 -21.95 10.85 -22.56
C GLN A 453 -21.45 10.24 -21.24
N LEU A 454 -20.49 9.30 -21.30
CA LEU A 454 -20.11 8.43 -20.19
C LEU A 454 -18.77 8.77 -19.51
N LYS A 455 -18.04 9.79 -19.96
CA LYS A 455 -16.77 10.23 -19.34
C LYS A 455 -16.98 10.77 -17.91
N TRP A 456 -17.02 9.89 -16.92
CA TRP A 456 -17.26 10.26 -15.52
C TRP A 456 -15.98 10.68 -14.78
N HIS A 457 -14.85 10.02 -15.08
CA HIS A 457 -13.58 10.23 -14.39
C HIS A 457 -12.94 11.62 -14.68
N GLU A 458 -13.25 12.21 -15.83
CA GLU A 458 -12.75 13.54 -16.23
C GLU A 458 -13.74 14.67 -15.91
N ARG A 459 -14.94 14.37 -15.38
CA ARG A 459 -15.96 15.38 -15.03
C ARG A 459 -15.79 15.95 -13.60
N GLY A 460 -14.62 15.75 -13.00
CA GLY A 460 -14.27 16.23 -11.65
C GLY A 460 -13.77 17.66 -11.64
#